data_AF-A0A9Q0P9N4-F1
#
_entry.id   AF-A0A9Q0P9N4-F1
#
_cell.length_a   1.000
_cell.length_b   1.000
_cell.length_c   1.000
_cell.angle_alpha   90.00
_cell.angle_beta   90.00
_cell.angle_gamma   90.00
#
_symmetry.space_group_name_H-M   'P 1'
#
loop_
_entity.id
_entity.type
_entity.pdbx_description
1 polymer ?
#
loop_
_entity_poly.entity_id
_entity_poly.type
_entity_poly.pdbx_seq_one_letter_code
_entity_poly.pdbx_strand_id
1 'polypeptide(L)' 'MLRNMGWQEGSGLGKDGSGMIEPVQAQAMDRRAGLGRQQKKLDPSLEVKAGDSYKTLIQKKSLARFREMS' A
#
# COMPACT_ATOMS: atom_id res chain seq x y z
N MET A 1 21.76 -23.06 -3.04
CA MET A 1 22.32 -22.57 -4.32
C MET A 1 23.21 -21.35 -4.12
N LEU A 2 22.70 -20.18 -3.67
CA LEU A 2 23.51 -18.97 -3.48
C LEU A 2 24.72 -19.16 -2.54
N ARG A 3 24.53 -19.85 -1.41
CA ARG A 3 25.63 -20.22 -0.49
C ARG A 3 26.74 -21.02 -1.17
N ASN A 4 26.39 -21.91 -2.09
CA ASN A 4 27.36 -22.73 -2.83
C ASN A 4 28.14 -21.91 -3.86
N MET A 5 27.68 -20.70 -4.19
CA MET A 5 28.35 -19.74 -5.07
C MET A 5 29.14 -18.68 -4.26
N GLY A 6 29.31 -18.88 -2.95
CA GLY A 6 30.08 -17.99 -2.08
C GLY A 6 29.29 -16.84 -1.47
N TRP A 7 27.99 -16.71 -1.76
CA TRP A 7 27.15 -15.69 -1.13
C TRP A 7 26.78 -16.06 0.32
N GLN A 8 26.81 -15.10 1.22
CA GLN A 8 26.52 -15.31 2.64
C GLN A 8 25.15 -14.73 3.01
N GLU A 9 24.44 -15.38 3.93
CA GLU A 9 23.14 -14.90 4.39
C GLU A 9 23.25 -13.51 5.02
N GLY A 10 22.36 -12.60 4.63
CA GLY A 10 22.38 -11.20 5.07
C GLY A 10 23.39 -10.32 4.33
N SER A 11 24.23 -10.87 3.44
CA SER A 11 25.15 -10.07 2.61
C SER A 11 24.50 -9.59 1.31
N GLY A 12 24.89 -8.40 0.85
CA GLY A 12 24.54 -7.91 -0.47
C GLY A 12 25.23 -8.71 -1.58
N LEU A 13 24.64 -8.72 -2.77
CA LEU A 13 25.28 -9.32 -3.95
C LEU A 13 26.30 -8.35 -4.60
N GLY A 14 27.16 -8.85 -5.48
CA GLY A 14 28.18 -8.06 -6.17
C GLY A 14 29.59 -8.25 -5.59
N LYS A 15 30.61 -7.75 -6.31
CA LYS A 15 32.03 -7.96 -5.98
C LYS A 15 32.37 -7.57 -4.54
N ASP A 16 31.87 -6.42 -4.11
CA ASP A 16 32.15 -5.83 -2.81
C ASP A 16 30.96 -5.99 -1.82
N GLY A 17 29.95 -6.80 -2.17
CA GLY A 17 28.74 -6.98 -1.36
C GLY A 17 27.85 -5.73 -1.27
N SER A 18 27.99 -4.77 -2.19
CA SER A 18 27.26 -3.49 -2.21
C SER A 18 25.83 -3.58 -2.73
N GLY A 19 25.42 -4.76 -3.22
CA GLY A 19 24.06 -5.01 -3.68
C GLY A 19 23.06 -4.92 -2.53
N MET A 20 21.84 -4.56 -2.89
CA MET A 20 20.74 -4.41 -1.93
C MET A 20 20.38 -5.77 -1.30
N ILE A 21 20.27 -5.79 0.04
CA ILE A 21 19.98 -7.00 0.83
C ILE A 21 18.48 -7.28 0.84
N GLU A 22 17.67 -6.23 1.02
CA GLU A 22 16.23 -6.34 1.08
C GLU A 22 15.60 -6.06 -0.29
N PRO A 23 14.55 -6.78 -0.70
CA PRO A 23 13.90 -6.53 -1.98
C PRO A 23 13.22 -5.15 -2.03
N VAL A 24 13.18 -4.53 -3.22
CA VAL A 24 12.47 -3.27 -3.43
C VAL A 24 10.98 -3.53 -3.29
N GLN A 25 10.33 -2.77 -2.41
CA GLN A 25 8.88 -2.82 -2.25
C GLN A 25 8.20 -2.01 -3.35
N ALA A 26 7.38 -2.67 -4.17
CA ALA A 26 6.56 -2.00 -5.16
C ALA A 26 5.30 -1.42 -4.51
N GLN A 27 4.98 -0.16 -4.80
CA GLN A 27 3.71 0.45 -4.38
C GLN A 27 2.66 0.22 -5.47
N ALA A 28 1.59 -0.50 -5.14
CA ALA A 28 0.46 -0.66 -6.04
C ALA A 28 -0.38 0.62 -6.05
N MET A 29 -0.72 1.11 -7.24
CA MET A 29 -1.64 2.24 -7.43
C MET A 29 -2.98 1.71 -7.95
N ASP A 30 -4.09 2.24 -7.44
CA ASP A 30 -5.38 2.01 -8.05
C ASP A 30 -5.36 2.48 -9.51
N ARG A 31 -5.94 1.70 -10.44
CA ARG A 31 -5.87 1.88 -11.90
C ARG A 31 -6.20 3.29 -12.43
N ARG A 32 -6.86 4.13 -11.63
CA ARG A 32 -7.26 5.50 -11.99
C ARG A 32 -6.86 6.55 -10.95
N ALA A 33 -5.98 6.22 -10.01
CA ALA A 33 -5.44 7.18 -9.08
C ALA A 33 -4.52 8.17 -9.82
N GLY A 34 -4.73 9.47 -9.61
CA GLY A 34 -3.78 10.49 -10.06
C GLY A 34 -2.46 10.40 -9.30
N LEU A 35 -1.37 10.88 -9.91
CA LEU A 35 -0.08 11.00 -9.25
C LEU A 35 -0.21 11.90 -8.00
N GLY A 36 0.36 11.47 -6.88
CA GLY A 36 0.23 12.19 -5.60
C GLY A 36 -1.05 11.89 -4.81
N ARG A 37 -1.98 11.07 -5.33
CA ARG A 37 -3.12 10.58 -4.55
C ARG A 37 -2.60 9.66 -3.44
N GLN A 38 -2.58 10.16 -2.21
CA GLN A 38 -2.27 9.32 -1.05
C GLN A 38 -3.34 8.25 -0.90
N GLN A 39 -2.91 7.00 -0.71
CA GLN A 39 -3.79 5.89 -0.32
C GLN A 39 -4.20 6.15 1.15
N LYS A 40 -5.25 6.96 1.34
CA LYS A 40 -5.71 7.34 2.67
C LYS A 40 -6.40 6.15 3.32
N LYS A 41 -5.94 5.78 4.50
CA LYS A 41 -6.60 4.79 5.35
C LYS A 41 -7.97 5.37 5.72
N LEU A 42 -9.01 4.93 5.04
CA LEU A 42 -10.37 5.23 5.46
C LEU A 42 -10.57 4.61 6.84
N ASP A 43 -11.26 5.33 7.72
CA ASP A 43 -11.73 4.78 8.97
C ASP A 43 -12.58 3.53 8.65
N PRO A 44 -12.25 2.33 9.17
CA PRO A 44 -12.98 1.09 8.85
C PRO A 44 -14.48 1.16 9.15
N SER A 45 -14.91 2.08 10.02
CA SER A 45 -16.34 2.33 10.29
C SER A 45 -17.07 3.02 9.14
N LEU A 46 -16.35 3.75 8.30
CA LEU A 46 -16.87 4.51 7.16
C LEU A 46 -16.77 3.75 5.83
N GLU A 47 -16.16 2.56 5.84
CA GLU A 47 -16.13 1.71 4.67
C GLU A 47 -17.54 1.20 4.31
N VAL A 48 -17.81 1.24 3.01
CA VAL A 48 -19.04 0.72 2.44
C VAL A 48 -18.97 -0.81 2.40
N LYS A 49 -19.92 -1.48 3.05
CA LYS A 49 -20.01 -2.94 3.11
C LYS A 49 -21.15 -3.45 2.24
N ALA A 50 -20.98 -4.66 1.70
CA ALA A 50 -22.08 -5.35 1.03
C ALA A 50 -23.19 -5.64 2.05
N GLY A 51 -24.38 -5.06 1.84
CA GLY A 51 -25.51 -5.14 2.78
C GLY A 51 -25.90 -3.81 3.44
N ASP A 52 -25.11 -2.74 3.26
CA ASP A 52 -25.50 -1.40 3.71
C ASP A 52 -26.77 -0.92 2.98
N SER A 53 -27.71 -0.34 3.73
CA SER A 53 -28.85 0.36 3.17
C SER A 53 -28.40 1.59 2.37
N TYR A 54 -29.19 2.00 1.37
CA TYR A 54 -28.90 3.19 0.57
C TYR A 54 -28.64 4.44 1.42
N LYS A 55 -29.42 4.65 2.49
CA LYS A 55 -29.23 5.80 3.40
C LYS A 55 -27.86 5.77 4.09
N THR A 56 -27.46 4.61 4.59
CA THR A 56 -26.16 4.41 5.25
C THR A 56 -24.99 4.60 4.27
N LEU A 57 -25.15 4.18 3.01
CA LEU A 57 -24.15 4.41 1.97
C LEU A 57 -23.90 5.90 1.73
N ILE A 58 -24.96 6.69 1.60
CA ILE A 58 -24.85 8.13 1.37
C ILE A 58 -24.20 8.82 2.57
N GLN A 59 -24.62 8.48 3.79
CA GLN A 59 -24.06 9.06 5.02
C GLN A 59 -22.57 8.73 5.20
N LYS A 60 -22.17 7.47 5.00
CA LYS A 60 -20.76 7.06 5.07
C LYS A 60 -19.90 7.79 4.05
N LYS A 61 -20.37 7.86 2.79
CA LYS A 61 -19.67 8.58 1.72
C LYS A 61 -19.58 10.08 1.98
N SER A 62 -20.65 10.72 2.45
CA SER A 62 -20.64 12.16 2.75
C SER A 62 -19.69 12.49 3.89
N LEU A 63 -19.69 11.68 4.95
CA LEU A 63 -18.79 11.87 6.09
C LEU A 63 -17.32 11.62 5.73
N ALA A 64 -17.04 10.59 4.92
CA ALA A 64 -15.71 10.32 4.41
C ALA A 64 -15.17 11.53 3.60
N ARG A 65 -15.97 12.09 2.68
CA ARG A 65 -15.60 13.28 1.91
C ARG A 65 -15.37 14.52 2.77
N PHE A 66 -16.22 14.74 3.79
CA PHE A 66 -16.04 15.88 4.71
C PHE A 66 -14.71 15.79 5.46
N ARG A 67 -14.39 14.61 5.99
CA ARG A 67 -13.11 14.36 6.67
C ARG A 67 -11.90 14.44 5.73
N GLU A 68 -12.08 14.23 4.43
CA GLU A 68 -11.00 14.38 3.45
C GLU A 68 -10.63 15.84 3.16
N MET A 69 -11.56 16.78 3.36
CA MET A 69 -11.41 18.21 3.08
C MET A 69 -10.95 19.04 4.29
N SER A 70 -11.08 18.52 5.50
CA SER A 70 -10.60 19.13 6.75
C SER A 70 -9.20 18.65 7.11
#